data_AF-A0A0V1BV34-F1
#
_entry.id   AF-A0A0V1BV34-F1
#
_cell.length_a   1.000
_cell.length_b   1.000
_cell.length_c   1.000
_cell.angle_alpha   90.00
_cell.angle_beta   90.00
_cell.angle_gamma   90.00
#
_symmetry.space_group_name_H-M   'P 1'
#
loop_
_entity.id
_entity.type
_entity.pdbx_description
1 polymer ?
#
loop_
_entity_poly.entity_id
_entity_poly.type
_entity_poly.pdbx_seq_one_letter_code
_entity_poly.pdbx_strand_id
1 'polypeptide(L)'
;MTTQTGQPGRTWYVPHHAVYKNTDGQLKCRVVFDGSAKYAGVFLNDNLETGPNLQADLVGILLRFRQYRIAVQADIGKRYLQVGLQTDDRDACRFLWRDCRTYAPPRRYRLTRVCFGLACSPYLALNMIKAHAELNPGENNQTVELALSERYVDDLVVSCDGEAEVRDLIHRVPVFLRKGGFHLKK
;
A
#
# COMPACT_ATOMS: atom_id res chain seq x y z
N MET A 1 19.39 -14.39 11.42
CA MET A 1 19.55 -15.47 10.42
C MET A 1 18.22 -16.21 10.31
N THR A 2 17.50 -16.10 9.19
CA THR A 2 16.25 -16.87 8.99
C THR A 2 16.58 -18.20 8.33
N THR A 3 16.19 -19.31 8.96
CA THR A 3 16.25 -20.68 8.44
C THR A 3 15.69 -20.77 7.01
N GLN A 4 16.27 -21.61 6.14
CA GLN A 4 15.81 -21.75 4.74
C GLN A 4 14.53 -22.60 4.60
N THR A 5 14.22 -23.39 5.63
CA THR A 5 13.04 -24.24 5.70
C THR A 5 11.85 -23.42 6.18
N GLY A 6 10.80 -23.35 5.36
CA GLY A 6 9.52 -22.77 5.77
C GLY A 6 8.61 -23.82 6.35
N GLN A 7 7.51 -23.39 6.98
CA GLN A 7 6.49 -24.32 7.45
C GLN A 7 5.82 -25.03 6.24
N PRO A 8 5.65 -26.37 6.30
CA PRO A 8 4.89 -27.11 5.29
C PRO A 8 3.50 -26.50 5.09
N GLY A 9 3.06 -26.35 3.85
CA GLY A 9 1.76 -25.75 3.51
C GLY A 9 1.67 -24.22 3.59
N ARG A 10 2.70 -23.52 4.12
CA ARG A 10 2.75 -22.05 4.21
C ARG A 10 3.91 -21.42 3.44
N THR A 11 4.42 -22.15 2.44
CA THR A 11 5.54 -21.70 1.62
C THR A 11 5.09 -21.52 0.18
N TRP A 12 5.27 -20.32 -0.37
CA TRP A 12 4.94 -20.01 -1.77
C TRP A 12 5.98 -19.09 -2.40
N TYR A 13 6.27 -19.31 -3.69
CA TYR A 13 7.12 -18.44 -4.50
C TYR A 13 6.26 -17.63 -5.44
N VAL A 14 6.13 -16.34 -5.16
CA VAL A 14 5.34 -15.40 -5.94
C VAL A 14 6.14 -15.00 -7.20
N PRO A 15 5.63 -15.28 -8.40
CA PRO A 15 6.23 -14.76 -9.62
C PRO A 15 6.25 -13.24 -9.62
N HIS A 16 7.25 -12.66 -10.27
CA HIS A 16 7.33 -11.22 -10.44
C HIS A 16 7.90 -10.88 -11.80
N HIS A 17 7.60 -9.67 -12.25
CA HIS A 17 8.15 -9.11 -13.48
C HIS A 17 8.40 -7.61 -13.32
N ALA A 18 9.30 -7.07 -14.13
CA ALA A 18 9.59 -5.65 -14.18
C ALA A 18 8.62 -4.96 -15.16
N VAL A 19 7.95 -3.92 -14.68
CA VAL A 19 7.18 -2.98 -15.48
C VAL A 19 7.96 -1.69 -15.60
N TYR A 20 8.21 -1.27 -16.84
CA TYR A 20 8.92 -0.05 -17.14
C TYR A 20 7.93 1.03 -17.58
N LYS A 21 7.98 2.19 -16.94
CA LYS A 21 7.17 3.36 -17.31
C LYS A 21 8.08 4.55 -17.50
N ASN A 22 7.93 5.23 -18.64
CA ASN A 22 8.59 6.51 -18.86
C ASN A 22 7.80 7.59 -18.11
N THR A 23 8.45 8.29 -17.19
CA THR A 23 7.84 9.37 -16.39
C THR A 23 8.85 10.52 -16.37
N ASP A 24 8.45 11.69 -16.86
CA ASP A 24 9.28 12.90 -16.91
C ASP A 24 10.66 12.69 -17.58
N GLY A 25 10.69 11.90 -18.66
CA GLY A 25 11.91 11.58 -19.40
C GLY A 25 12.83 10.55 -18.71
N GLN A 26 12.46 10.02 -17.54
CA GLN A 26 13.19 8.95 -16.87
C GLN A 26 12.46 7.61 -16.98
N LEU A 27 13.22 6.56 -17.30
CA LEU A 27 12.72 5.19 -17.32
C LEU A 27 12.64 4.64 -15.90
N LYS A 28 11.43 4.60 -15.33
CA LYS A 28 11.19 4.08 -13.99
C LYS A 28 10.82 2.60 -14.06
N CYS A 29 11.60 1.75 -13.41
CA CYS A 29 11.29 0.33 -13.24
C CYS A 29 10.49 0.09 -11.95
N ARG A 30 9.44 -0.73 -12.01
CA ARG A 30 8.66 -1.21 -10.86
C ARG A 30 8.56 -2.73 -10.93
N VAL A 31 8.83 -3.42 -9.84
CA VAL A 31 8.63 -4.87 -9.73
C VAL A 31 7.17 -5.12 -9.32
N VAL A 32 6.46 -5.91 -10.11
CA VAL A 32 5.09 -6.33 -9.87
C VAL A 32 5.09 -7.81 -9.53
N PHE A 33 4.46 -8.17 -8.42
CA PHE A 33 4.27 -9.56 -8.03
C PHE A 33 2.90 -10.04 -8.52
N ASP A 34 2.79 -11.32 -8.88
CA ASP A 34 1.56 -11.91 -9.38
C ASP A 34 1.07 -13.01 -8.44
N GLY A 35 0.17 -12.66 -7.52
CA GLY A 35 -0.50 -13.61 -6.63
C GLY A 35 -1.55 -14.48 -7.34
N SER A 36 -1.92 -14.13 -8.56
CA SER A 36 -2.89 -14.84 -9.41
C SER A 36 -2.20 -15.80 -10.39
N ALA A 37 -0.88 -15.95 -10.30
CA ALA A 37 -0.16 -16.95 -11.07
C ALA A 37 -0.49 -18.37 -10.54
N LYS A 38 -0.91 -19.25 -11.45
CA LYS A 38 -1.26 -20.64 -11.14
C LYS A 38 -0.02 -21.52 -11.07
N TYR A 39 0.09 -22.32 -10.03
CA TYR A 39 1.05 -23.44 -9.98
C TYR A 39 0.39 -24.67 -9.39
N ALA A 40 0.51 -25.81 -10.08
CA ALA A 40 -0.07 -27.09 -9.67
C ALA A 40 -1.56 -27.01 -9.24
N GLY A 41 -2.35 -26.19 -9.92
CA GLY A 41 -3.78 -26.03 -9.60
C GLY A 41 -4.09 -24.92 -8.59
N VAL A 42 -3.08 -24.37 -7.91
CA VAL A 42 -3.24 -23.43 -6.79
C VAL A 42 -2.86 -22.01 -7.20
N PHE A 43 -3.63 -21.04 -6.72
CA PHE A 43 -3.36 -19.60 -6.79
C PHE A 43 -3.11 -19.08 -5.38
N LEU A 44 -2.09 -18.24 -5.17
CA LEU A 44 -1.84 -17.70 -3.84
C LEU A 44 -3.01 -16.83 -3.37
N ASN A 45 -3.56 -16.00 -4.26
CA ASN A 45 -4.65 -15.09 -3.93
C ASN A 45 -5.91 -15.80 -3.42
N ASP A 46 -6.20 -17.02 -3.88
CA ASP A 46 -7.34 -17.82 -3.41
C ASP A 46 -7.12 -18.37 -1.98
N ASN A 47 -5.89 -18.34 -1.49
CA ASN A 47 -5.49 -18.82 -0.17
C ASN A 47 -5.15 -17.68 0.80
N LEU A 48 -5.38 -16.43 0.40
CA LEU A 48 -5.18 -15.24 1.23
C LEU A 48 -6.53 -14.66 1.64
N GLU A 49 -6.65 -14.31 2.92
CA GLU A 49 -7.81 -13.56 3.40
C GLU A 49 -7.77 -12.13 2.86
N THR A 50 -8.66 -11.83 1.93
CA THR A 50 -8.70 -10.51 1.26
C THR A 50 -9.13 -9.39 2.22
N GLY A 51 -9.90 -9.71 3.26
CA GLY A 51 -10.50 -8.74 4.16
C GLY A 51 -11.67 -7.96 3.52
N PRO A 52 -12.42 -7.18 4.31
CA PRO A 52 -13.50 -6.34 3.80
C PRO A 52 -12.97 -5.21 2.91
N ASN A 53 -13.80 -4.76 1.97
CA ASN A 53 -13.47 -3.58 1.18
C ASN A 53 -13.59 -2.31 2.04
N LEU A 54 -12.45 -1.70 2.37
CA LEU A 54 -12.36 -0.44 3.13
C LEU A 54 -12.23 0.79 2.23
N GLN A 55 -12.39 0.63 0.91
CA GLN A 55 -12.31 1.73 -0.03
C GLN A 55 -13.59 2.55 0.03
N ALA A 56 -13.45 3.86 0.20
CA ALA A 56 -14.57 4.77 0.14
C ALA A 56 -15.11 4.87 -1.30
N ASP A 57 -16.42 5.14 -1.41
CA ASP A 57 -17.11 5.24 -2.69
C ASP A 57 -16.53 6.39 -3.53
N LEU A 58 -16.05 6.06 -4.73
CA LEU A 58 -15.38 7.02 -5.61
C LEU A 58 -16.33 8.15 -6.02
N VAL A 59 -17.60 7.83 -6.30
CA VAL A 59 -18.58 8.85 -6.71
C VAL A 59 -18.81 9.83 -5.58
N GLY A 60 -19.04 9.33 -4.36
CA GLY A 60 -19.18 10.15 -3.16
C GLY A 60 -17.97 11.04 -2.90
N ILE A 61 -16.76 10.51 -3.04
CA ILE A 61 -15.51 11.29 -2.93
C ILE A 61 -15.48 12.41 -3.97
N LEU A 62 -15.75 12.10 -5.25
CA LEU A 62 -15.71 13.09 -6.33
C LEU A 62 -16.77 14.20 -6.16
N LEU A 63 -17.94 13.86 -5.62
CA LEU A 63 -18.99 14.82 -5.31
C LEU A 63 -18.56 15.78 -4.20
N ARG A 64 -18.01 15.28 -3.09
CA ARG A 64 -17.52 16.10 -1.98
C ARG A 64 -16.27 16.90 -2.34
N PHE A 65 -15.40 16.34 -3.19
CA PHE A 65 -14.24 17.06 -3.72
C PHE A 65 -14.63 18.27 -4.59
N ARG A 66 -15.81 18.25 -5.21
CA ARG A 66 -16.33 19.38 -6.02
C ARG A 66 -17.17 20.37 -5.23
N GLN A 67 -17.41 20.11 -3.94
CA GLN A 67 -18.33 20.87 -3.13
C GLN A 67 -17.80 22.26 -2.79
N TYR A 68 -16.49 22.38 -2.54
CA TYR A 68 -15.88 23.59 -2.00
C TYR A 68 -14.89 24.25 -2.97
N ARG A 69 -14.54 25.50 -2.68
CA ARG A 69 -13.83 26.39 -3.61
C ARG A 69 -12.36 26.04 -3.84
N ILE A 70 -11.69 25.42 -2.88
CA ILE A 70 -10.25 25.15 -2.92
C ILE A 70 -10.02 23.64 -2.88
N ALA A 71 -9.45 23.08 -3.95
CA ALA A 71 -9.11 21.67 -4.05
C ALA A 71 -7.70 21.40 -3.54
N VAL A 72 -7.55 20.36 -2.71
CA VAL A 72 -6.27 19.86 -2.19
C VAL A 72 -6.15 18.38 -2.51
N GLN A 73 -5.04 18.01 -3.15
CA GLN A 73 -4.71 16.63 -3.47
C GLN A 73 -3.31 16.26 -2.96
N ALA A 74 -3.15 15.03 -2.48
CA ALA A 74 -1.85 14.45 -2.16
C ALA A 74 -1.83 12.93 -2.41
N ASP A 75 -0.67 12.39 -2.78
CA ASP A 75 -0.41 10.95 -2.94
C ASP A 75 0.23 10.37 -1.67
N ILE A 76 -0.29 9.25 -1.15
CA ILE A 76 0.32 8.48 -0.06
C ILE A 76 1.37 7.55 -0.67
N GLY A 77 2.59 8.06 -0.77
CA GLY A 77 3.66 7.37 -1.49
C GLY A 77 4.01 5.99 -0.90
N LYS A 78 4.04 4.97 -1.76
CA LYS A 78 4.53 3.61 -1.45
C LYS A 78 3.84 2.95 -0.24
N ARG A 79 2.52 3.16 -0.09
CA ARG A 79 1.74 2.72 1.07
C ARG A 79 1.94 1.24 1.45
N TYR A 80 1.87 0.32 0.49
CA TYR A 80 2.05 -1.12 0.75
C TYR A 80 3.39 -1.42 1.43
N LEU A 81 4.47 -0.78 0.99
CA LEU A 81 5.82 -1.02 1.49
C LEU A 81 6.04 -0.47 2.91
N GLN A 82 5.13 0.34 3.43
CA GLN A 82 5.16 0.78 4.83
C GLN A 82 4.61 -0.28 5.79
N VAL A 83 3.83 -1.26 5.29
CA VAL A 83 3.21 -2.29 6.11
C VAL A 83 4.13 -3.50 6.27
N GLY A 84 4.50 -3.79 7.51
CA GLY A 84 5.29 -4.96 7.90
C GLY A 84 4.54 -6.28 7.69
N LEU A 85 5.22 -7.28 7.11
CA LEU A 85 4.75 -8.67 7.20
C LEU A 85 5.29 -9.31 8.49
N GLN A 86 4.39 -9.98 9.21
CA GLN A 86 4.73 -10.87 10.30
C GLN A 86 5.71 -11.94 9.83
N THR A 87 6.66 -12.32 10.68
CA THR A 87 7.75 -13.23 10.30
C THR A 87 7.23 -14.55 9.75
N ASP A 88 6.13 -15.05 10.32
CA ASP A 88 5.52 -16.34 9.97
C ASP A 88 4.83 -16.33 8.60
N ASP A 89 4.39 -15.16 8.12
CA ASP A 89 3.72 -15.02 6.82
C ASP A 89 4.69 -14.73 5.66
N ARG A 90 5.95 -14.40 5.97
CA ARG A 90 6.96 -14.07 4.93
C ARG A 90 7.27 -15.23 4.01
N ASP A 91 7.02 -16.46 4.46
CA ASP A 91 7.22 -17.66 3.67
C ASP A 91 6.17 -17.88 2.58
N ALA A 92 4.97 -17.32 2.75
CA ALA A 92 3.96 -17.24 1.69
C ALA A 92 4.30 -16.18 0.63
N CYS A 93 5.25 -15.30 0.92
CA CYS A 93 5.64 -14.17 0.06
C CYS A 93 7.12 -14.26 -0.38
N ARG A 94 7.61 -15.48 -0.72
CA ARG A 94 8.97 -15.65 -1.25
C ARG A 94 9.03 -15.29 -2.72
N PHE A 95 10.22 -14.99 -3.21
CA PHE A 95 10.47 -14.83 -4.64
C PHE A 95 11.88 -15.24 -5.02
N LEU A 96 12.08 -15.54 -6.31
CA LEU A 96 13.36 -15.92 -6.88
C LEU A 96 13.96 -14.75 -7.65
N TRP A 97 15.26 -14.48 -7.50
CA TRP A 97 15.93 -13.42 -8.26
C TRP A 97 17.30 -13.86 -8.75
N ARG A 98 17.63 -13.46 -9.98
CA ARG A 98 18.96 -13.60 -10.60
C ARG A 98 19.17 -12.45 -11.57
N ASP A 99 20.42 -12.11 -11.85
CA ASP A 99 20.80 -11.09 -12.84
C ASP A 99 20.74 -11.60 -14.30
N CYS A 100 20.51 -12.90 -14.49
CA CYS A 100 20.53 -13.60 -15.78
C CYS A 100 21.86 -13.43 -16.55
N ARG A 101 22.94 -13.00 -15.90
CA ARG A 101 24.28 -12.85 -16.51
C ARG A 101 25.14 -14.10 -16.36
N THR A 102 24.77 -14.97 -15.43
CA THR A 102 25.46 -16.23 -15.15
C THR A 102 24.46 -17.39 -15.11
N TYR A 103 24.95 -18.61 -15.28
CA TYR A 103 24.15 -19.83 -15.10
C TYR A 103 23.94 -20.22 -13.63
N ALA A 104 24.29 -19.35 -12.69
CA ALA A 104 24.09 -19.62 -11.28
C ALA A 104 22.58 -19.79 -10.95
N PRO A 105 22.23 -20.67 -10.01
CA PRO A 105 20.84 -20.84 -9.58
C PRO A 105 20.30 -19.54 -8.98
N PRO A 106 19.00 -19.23 -9.15
CA PRO A 106 18.42 -18.02 -8.60
C PRO A 106 18.46 -18.00 -7.08
N ARG A 107 18.72 -16.82 -6.53
CA ARG A 107 18.66 -16.57 -5.08
C ARG A 107 17.20 -16.52 -4.63
N ARG A 108 16.96 -16.97 -3.40
CA ARG A 108 15.65 -16.98 -2.76
C ARG A 108 15.56 -15.79 -1.82
N TYR A 109 14.50 -15.01 -1.94
CA TYR A 109 14.22 -13.86 -1.11
C TYR A 109 12.84 -14.00 -0.45
N ARG A 110 12.64 -13.27 0.65
CA ARG A 110 11.38 -13.16 1.38
C ARG A 110 10.99 -11.71 1.46
N LEU A 111 9.76 -11.39 1.11
CA LEU A 111 9.23 -10.06 1.36
C LEU A 111 9.09 -9.84 2.87
N THR A 112 9.51 -8.66 3.34
CA THR A 112 9.37 -8.22 4.75
C THR A 112 8.26 -7.19 4.92
N ARG A 113 7.66 -6.79 3.79
CA ARG A 113 6.63 -5.77 3.66
C ARG A 113 5.58 -6.25 2.67
N VAL A 114 4.36 -5.77 2.81
CA VAL A 114 3.27 -6.04 1.87
C VAL A 114 3.68 -5.54 0.49
N CYS A 115 3.46 -6.37 -0.54
CA CYS A 115 3.76 -6.03 -1.93
C CYS A 115 2.48 -5.78 -2.73
N PHE A 116 2.62 -5.16 -3.90
CA PHE A 116 1.52 -5.05 -4.84
C PHE A 116 1.28 -6.40 -5.54
N GLY A 117 0.01 -6.73 -5.81
CA GLY A 117 -0.41 -7.92 -6.57
C GLY A 117 -0.92 -9.11 -5.74
N LEU A 118 -0.98 -8.95 -4.40
CA LEU A 118 -1.70 -9.89 -3.53
C LEU A 118 -3.11 -9.38 -3.24
N ALA A 119 -4.08 -10.29 -3.16
CA ALA A 119 -5.49 -9.96 -2.95
C ALA A 119 -5.73 -9.21 -1.62
N CYS A 120 -5.00 -9.55 -0.56
CA CYS A 120 -5.10 -8.90 0.75
C CYS A 120 -4.38 -7.55 0.85
N SER A 121 -3.50 -7.21 -0.09
CA SER A 121 -2.65 -6.01 0.00
C SER A 121 -3.44 -4.71 0.11
N PRO A 122 -4.51 -4.47 -0.66
CA PRO A 122 -5.35 -3.29 -0.51
C PRO A 122 -5.90 -3.18 0.91
N TYR A 123 -6.58 -4.22 1.40
CA TYR A 123 -7.13 -4.23 2.76
C TYR A 123 -6.07 -3.95 3.81
N LEU A 124 -4.93 -4.64 3.79
CA LEU A 124 -3.87 -4.45 4.78
C LEU A 124 -3.34 -3.02 4.78
N ALA A 125 -3.09 -2.46 3.60
CA ALA A 125 -2.66 -1.07 3.47
C ALA A 125 -3.71 -0.09 3.99
N LEU A 126 -4.99 -0.32 3.65
CA LEU A 126 -6.13 0.47 4.09
C LEU A 126 -6.30 0.45 5.61
N ASN A 127 -6.37 -0.76 6.17
CA ASN A 127 -6.59 -1.02 7.57
C ASN A 127 -5.46 -0.46 8.44
N MET A 128 -4.20 -0.46 7.99
CA MET A 128 -3.10 0.10 8.78
C MET A 128 -3.22 1.61 9.03
N ILE A 129 -3.75 2.39 8.06
CA ILE A 129 -3.99 3.83 8.31
C ILE A 129 -5.19 4.01 9.24
N LYS A 130 -6.23 3.19 9.09
CA LYS A 130 -7.38 3.20 10.00
C LYS A 130 -6.97 2.87 11.43
N ALA A 131 -6.22 1.79 11.62
CA ALA A 131 -5.68 1.40 12.92
C ALA A 131 -4.75 2.46 13.51
N HIS A 132 -3.95 3.13 12.68
CA HIS A 132 -3.14 4.27 13.12
C HIS A 132 -3.99 5.43 13.66
N ALA A 133 -5.14 5.72 13.05
CA ALA A 133 -6.11 6.69 13.56
C ALA A 133 -6.73 6.24 14.91
N GLU A 134 -7.20 5.00 14.98
CA GLU A 134 -7.82 4.43 16.18
C GLU A 134 -6.88 4.35 17.38
N LEU A 135 -5.59 4.07 17.15
CA LEU A 135 -4.57 3.97 18.20
C LEU A 135 -4.05 5.34 18.67
N ASN A 136 -4.35 6.44 17.96
CA ASN A 136 -3.87 7.78 18.28
C ASN A 136 -5.04 8.80 18.39
N PRO A 137 -6.07 8.54 19.23
CA PRO A 137 -7.28 9.37 19.27
C PRO A 137 -7.03 10.81 19.70
N GLY A 138 -6.01 11.05 20.54
CA GLY A 138 -5.65 12.42 20.96
C GLY A 138 -5.07 13.29 19.85
N GLU A 139 -4.59 12.68 18.76
CA GLU A 139 -4.01 13.37 17.61
C GLU A 139 -4.86 13.27 16.35
N ASN A 140 -5.74 12.27 16.27
CA ASN A 140 -6.75 12.11 15.23
C ASN A 140 -7.90 13.09 15.45
N ASN A 141 -7.69 14.35 15.06
CA ASN A 141 -8.71 15.38 15.14
C ASN A 141 -9.64 15.39 13.91
N GLN A 142 -10.66 16.25 13.93
CA GLN A 142 -11.65 16.36 12.86
C GLN A 142 -11.02 16.61 11.47
N THR A 143 -9.94 17.39 11.37
CA THR A 143 -9.23 17.63 10.10
C THR A 143 -8.59 16.35 9.56
N VAL A 144 -7.99 15.53 10.43
CA VAL A 144 -7.43 14.24 10.05
C VAL A 144 -8.53 13.26 9.68
N GLU A 145 -9.62 13.19 10.46
CA GLU A 145 -10.76 12.31 10.17
C GLU A 145 -11.39 12.62 8.81
N LEU A 146 -11.62 13.89 8.52
CA LEU A 146 -12.10 14.35 7.21
C LEU A 146 -11.14 13.94 6.10
N ALA A 147 -9.84 14.19 6.26
CA ALA A 147 -8.87 13.78 5.26
C ALA A 147 -8.90 12.25 5.02
N LEU A 148 -8.95 11.45 6.08
CA LEU A 148 -8.95 9.99 5.95
C LEU A 148 -10.24 9.43 5.33
N SER A 149 -11.38 10.10 5.49
CA SER A 149 -12.65 9.71 4.88
C SER A 149 -12.74 10.05 3.38
N GLU A 150 -12.05 11.10 2.92
CA GLU A 150 -11.99 11.51 1.51
C GLU A 150 -10.84 10.87 0.71
N ARG A 151 -10.36 9.72 1.16
CA ARG A 151 -9.23 9.03 0.56
C ARG A 151 -9.69 7.94 -0.41
N TYR A 152 -9.14 7.96 -1.63
CA TYR A 152 -9.30 6.92 -2.63
C TYR A 152 -7.99 6.19 -2.89
N VAL A 153 -7.86 4.93 -2.45
CA VAL A 153 -6.62 4.13 -2.54
C VAL A 153 -5.40 4.90 -1.99
N ASP A 154 -4.54 5.40 -2.87
CA ASP A 154 -3.32 6.13 -2.59
C ASP A 154 -3.53 7.66 -2.65
N ASP A 155 -4.65 8.13 -3.21
CA ASP A 155 -4.98 9.55 -3.33
C ASP A 155 -5.78 10.06 -2.13
N LEU A 156 -5.32 11.16 -1.55
CA LEU A 156 -6.07 12.01 -0.64
C LEU A 156 -6.63 13.18 -1.47
N VAL A 157 -7.95 13.33 -1.52
CA VAL A 157 -8.62 14.37 -2.32
C VAL A 157 -9.66 15.11 -1.47
N VAL A 158 -9.31 16.30 -0.99
CA VAL A 158 -10.16 17.10 -0.09
C VAL A 158 -10.46 18.44 -0.74
N SER A 159 -11.62 19.02 -0.47
CA SER A 159 -11.90 20.41 -0.81
C SER A 159 -12.29 21.23 0.43
N CYS A 160 -11.94 22.51 0.44
CA CYS A 160 -12.16 23.44 1.55
C CYS A 160 -12.68 24.78 1.02
N ASP A 161 -13.38 25.55 1.86
CA ASP A 161 -13.93 26.85 1.47
C ASP A 161 -12.97 28.02 1.74
N GLY A 162 -12.09 27.86 2.71
CA GLY A 162 -11.16 28.91 3.15
C GLY A 162 -9.70 28.47 3.21
N GLU A 163 -8.78 29.41 2.98
CA GLU A 163 -7.34 29.15 3.08
C GLU A 163 -6.87 28.72 4.47
N ALA A 164 -7.59 29.12 5.53
CA ALA A 164 -7.29 28.71 6.89
C ALA A 164 -7.49 27.20 7.11
N GLU A 165 -8.56 26.63 6.56
CA GLU A 165 -8.83 25.19 6.60
C GLU A 165 -7.78 24.42 5.81
N VAL A 166 -7.44 24.93 4.62
CA VAL A 166 -6.36 24.35 3.80
C VAL A 166 -5.05 24.35 4.57
N ARG A 167 -4.70 25.46 5.22
CA ARG A 167 -3.48 25.59 6.03
C ARG A 167 -3.47 24.57 7.18
N ASP A 168 -4.58 24.40 7.88
CA ASP A 168 -4.69 23.40 8.94
C ASP A 168 -4.49 21.98 8.40
N LEU A 169 -5.14 21.66 7.28
CA LEU A 169 -5.04 20.36 6.61
C LEU A 169 -3.62 20.02 6.17
N ILE A 170 -2.93 20.93 5.48
CA ILE A 170 -1.56 20.70 4.99
C ILE A 170 -0.53 20.64 6.12
N HIS A 171 -0.82 21.18 7.30
CA HIS A 171 0.09 21.07 8.45
C HIS A 171 -0.17 19.82 9.27
N ARG A 172 -1.43 19.48 9.54
CA ARG A 172 -1.77 18.39 10.46
C ARG A 172 -1.71 17.01 9.82
N VAL A 173 -2.32 16.85 8.64
CA VAL A 173 -2.46 15.53 8.01
C VAL A 173 -1.10 14.90 7.70
N PRO A 174 -0.12 15.62 7.11
CA PRO A 174 1.21 15.03 6.88
C PRO A 174 1.95 14.70 8.16
N VAL A 175 1.79 15.47 9.24
CA VAL A 175 2.42 15.21 10.54
C VAL A 175 1.84 13.93 11.16
N PHE A 176 0.52 13.81 11.15
CA PHE A 176 -0.19 12.65 11.67
C PHE A 176 0.18 11.36 10.93
N LEU A 177 0.12 11.38 9.59
CA LEU A 177 0.43 10.21 8.75
C LEU A 177 1.90 9.79 8.86
N ARG A 178 2.82 10.76 8.99
CA ARG A 178 4.26 10.49 9.11
C ARG A 178 4.60 9.68 10.36
N LYS A 179 3.86 9.86 11.46
CA LYS A 179 4.03 9.04 12.68
C LYS A 179 3.74 7.56 12.42
N GLY A 180 2.82 7.26 11.51
CA GLY A 180 2.54 5.90 11.03
C GLY A 180 3.46 5.41 9.90
N GLY A 181 4.47 6.20 9.51
CA GLY A 181 5.37 5.90 8.39
C GLY A 181 4.80 6.26 7.00
N PHE A 182 3.60 6.83 6.92
CA PHE A 182 2.96 7.21 5.67
C PHE A 182 3.36 8.63 5.28
N HIS A 183 3.96 8.79 4.11
CA HIS A 183 4.49 10.06 3.63
C HIS A 183 3.66 10.57 2.47
N LEU A 184 3.10 11.77 2.63
CA LEU A 184 2.38 12.46 1.56
C LEU A 184 3.34 13.10 0.55
N LYS A 185 2.97 13.02 -0.72
CA LYS A 185 3.65 13.64 -1.87
C LYS A 185 2.69 14.51 -2.65
N LYS A 186 3.26 15.49 -3.35
CA LYS A 186 2.56 16.30 -4.35
C LYS A 186 2.73 15.66 -5.73
#